data_AF-A0A151JZP3-F1
#
_entry.id   AF-A0A151JZP3-F1
#
_cell.length_a   1.000
_cell.length_b   1.000
_cell.length_c   1.000
_cell.angle_alpha   90.00
_cell.angle_beta   90.00
_cell.angle_gamma   90.00
#
_symmetry.space_group_name_H-M   'P 1'
#
loop_
_entity.id
_entity.type
_entity.pdbx_description
1 polymer ?
#
loop_
_entity_poly.entity_id
_entity_poly.type
_entity_poly.pdbx_seq_one_letter_code
_entity_poly.pdbx_strand_id
1 'polypeptide(L)'
;MGGYWVSDCFPMAVTALIPVVMFPALGILSTADTASCYMNDTIMVFIGGLILAIAIEHSNLHIRIALGVMKTVGCSHARLLGGLCVVTTFISMWITNTAATAMMVPIVFAVLRELEQVLNDFFCLISDSSMYEILYK
;
A
#
# COMPACT_ATOMS: atom_id res chain seq x y z
N MET A 1 0.82 22.86 21.65
CA MET A 1 0.92 22.32 20.27
C MET A 1 0.63 20.81 20.17
N GLY A 2 0.87 19.98 21.22
CA GLY A 2 0.62 18.53 21.15
C GLY A 2 -0.85 18.09 21.03
N GLY A 3 -1.80 18.89 21.53
CA GLY A 3 -3.23 18.55 21.47
C GLY A 3 -3.79 18.42 20.04
N TYR A 4 -3.31 19.24 19.10
CA TYR A 4 -3.77 19.23 17.70
C TYR A 4 -3.31 18.00 16.91
N TRP A 5 -2.20 17.39 17.31
CA TRP A 5 -1.69 16.16 16.68
C TRP A 5 -2.39 14.91 17.18
N VAL A 6 -2.95 14.94 18.40
CA VAL A 6 -3.65 13.80 19.01
C VAL A 6 -5.14 13.80 18.69
N SER A 7 -5.71 14.97 18.35
CA SER A 7 -7.16 15.12 18.11
C SER A 7 -7.60 14.93 16.66
N ASP A 8 -6.67 14.79 15.70
CA ASP A 8 -6.93 14.63 14.26
C ASP A 8 -8.00 15.59 13.66
N CYS A 9 -8.31 16.71 14.34
CA CYS A 9 -9.35 17.66 13.93
C CYS A 9 -9.05 18.32 12.57
N PHE A 10 -7.77 18.37 12.19
CA PHE A 10 -7.33 18.86 10.90
C PHE A 10 -6.34 17.88 10.27
N PRO A 11 -6.32 17.75 8.93
CA PRO A 11 -5.33 16.94 8.23
C PRO A 11 -3.91 17.32 8.69
N MET A 12 -3.03 16.33 8.88
CA MET A 12 -1.66 16.54 9.36
C MET A 12 -0.89 17.60 8.56
N ALA A 13 -1.16 17.73 7.26
CA ALA A 13 -0.57 18.77 6.42
C ALA A 13 -0.97 20.19 6.86
N VAL A 14 -2.23 20.39 7.28
CA VAL A 14 -2.75 21.69 7.73
C VAL A 14 -2.16 22.05 9.08
N THR A 15 -2.11 21.11 10.03
CA THR A 15 -1.52 21.37 11.36
C THR A 15 -0.02 21.62 11.28
N ALA A 16 0.68 20.97 10.34
CA ALA A 16 2.10 21.21 10.10
C ALA A 16 2.39 22.60 9.52
N LEU A 17 1.45 23.21 8.77
CA LEU A 17 1.61 24.55 8.18
C LEU A 17 1.27 25.70 9.15
N ILE A 18 0.53 25.44 10.23
CA ILE A 18 0.17 26.45 11.25
C ILE A 18 1.39 27.26 11.73
N PRO A 19 2.54 26.65 12.10
CA PRO A 19 3.70 27.39 12.57
C PRO A 19 4.29 28.35 11.53
N VAL A 20 4.17 28.03 10.23
CA VAL A 20 4.66 28.89 9.13
C VAL A 20 3.96 30.24 9.11
N VAL A 21 2.69 30.28 9.50
CA VAL A 21 1.91 31.52 9.60
C VAL A 21 1.99 32.15 10.99
N MET A 22 2.08 31.32 12.03
CA MET A 22 2.12 31.80 13.42
C MET A 22 3.44 32.46 13.79
N PHE A 23 4.59 31.92 13.34
CA PHE A 23 5.91 32.47 13.69
C PHE A 23 6.18 33.88 13.14
N PRO A 24 5.82 34.20 11.87
CA PRO A 24 5.93 35.57 11.35
C PRO A 24 4.89 36.52 11.95
N ALA A 25 3.66 36.03 12.21
CA ALA A 25 2.61 36.85 12.81
C ALA A 25 2.92 37.28 14.25
N LEU A 26 3.71 36.47 14.99
CA LEU A 26 4.18 36.77 16.34
C LEU A 26 5.51 37.56 16.36
N GLY A 27 6.11 37.85 15.19
CA GLY A 27 7.34 38.65 15.06
C GLY A 27 8.61 37.97 15.59
N ILE A 28 8.60 36.65 15.77
CA ILE A 28 9.71 35.89 16.36
C ILE A 28 10.78 35.56 15.31
N LEU A 29 10.35 35.26 14.07
CA LEU A 29 11.21 34.90 12.93
C LEU A 29 10.69 35.57 11.65
N SER A 30 11.60 35.86 10.71
CA SER A 30 11.22 36.37 9.39
C SER A 30 10.49 35.31 8.56
N THR A 31 9.68 35.73 7.59
CA THR A 31 9.01 34.80 6.66
C THR A 31 10.01 33.96 5.86
N ALA A 32 11.16 34.55 5.52
CA ALA A 32 12.23 33.88 4.79
C ALA A 32 12.90 32.77 5.62
N ASP A 33 13.18 33.04 6.90
CA ASP A 33 13.82 32.07 7.80
C ASP A 33 12.87 30.93 8.19
N THR A 34 11.58 31.23 8.31
CA THR A 34 10.57 30.20 8.59
C THR A 34 10.35 29.28 7.39
N ALA A 35 10.39 29.83 6.17
CA ALA A 35 10.28 29.06 4.93
C ALA A 35 11.53 28.20 4.67
N SER A 36 12.73 28.70 4.99
CA SER A 36 13.98 27.93 4.81
C SER A 36 14.05 26.71 5.72
N CYS A 37 13.54 26.80 6.96
CA CYS A 37 13.39 25.64 7.86
C CYS A 37 12.47 24.55 7.28
N TYR A 38 11.49 24.93 6.46
CA TYR A 38 10.55 24.00 5.81
C TYR A 38 11.13 23.37 4.54
N MET A 39 12.07 24.04 3.87
CA MET A 39 12.76 23.53 2.67
C MET A 39 14.10 22.87 3.04
N ASN A 40 14.06 21.83 3.86
CA ASN A 40 15.24 21.04 4.19
C ASN A 40 15.59 20.05 3.05
N ASP A 41 16.88 19.78 2.84
CA ASP A 41 17.38 18.80 1.87
C ASP A 41 16.69 17.43 1.99
N THR A 42 16.36 17.02 3.22
CA THR A 42 15.64 15.77 3.51
C THR A 42 14.27 15.73 2.84
N ILE A 43 13.52 16.85 2.88
CA ILE A 43 12.19 16.97 2.27
C ILE A 43 12.31 16.95 0.75
N MET A 44 13.35 17.58 0.18
CA MET A 44 13.58 17.52 -1.27
C MET A 44 13.95 16.12 -1.76
N VAL A 45 14.77 15.37 -1.02
CA VAL A 45 15.04 13.96 -1.33
C VAL A 45 13.76 13.13 -1.24
N PHE A 46 12.90 13.39 -0.25
CA PHE A 46 11.62 12.69 -0.11
C PHE A 46 10.67 12.97 -1.28
N ILE A 47 10.54 14.23 -1.70
CA ILE A 47 9.75 14.62 -2.87
C ILE A 47 10.32 13.98 -4.15
N GLY A 48 11.65 13.99 -4.32
CA GLY A 48 12.30 13.31 -5.45
C GLY A 48 12.04 11.81 -5.46
N GLY A 49 12.07 11.15 -4.30
CA GLY A 49 11.71 9.75 -4.12
C GLY A 49 10.26 9.45 -4.47
N LEU A 50 9.32 10.33 -4.05
CA LEU A 50 7.91 10.24 -4.41
C LEU A 50 7.68 10.34 -5.93
N ILE A 51 8.32 11.31 -6.59
CA ILE A 51 8.22 11.48 -8.05
C ILE A 51 8.76 10.24 -8.77
N LEU A 52 9.90 9.69 -8.32
CA LEU A 52 10.47 8.47 -8.87
C LEU A 52 9.55 7.26 -8.66
N ALA A 53 8.98 7.11 -7.46
CA ALA A 53 8.03 6.05 -7.14
C ALA A 53 6.78 6.11 -8.05
N ILE A 54 6.19 7.30 -8.23
CA ILE A 54 5.04 7.52 -9.11
C ILE A 54 5.41 7.23 -10.58
N ALA A 55 6.61 7.58 -11.03
CA ALA A 55 7.06 7.28 -12.38
C ALA A 55 7.20 5.75 -12.63
N ILE A 56 7.68 5.01 -11.64
CA ILE A 56 7.77 3.54 -11.67
C ILE A 56 6.37 2.91 -11.61
N GLU A 57 5.47 3.48 -10.82
CA GLU A 57 4.06 3.09 -10.74
C GLU A 57 3.37 3.26 -12.10
N HIS A 58 3.47 4.44 -12.71
CA HIS A 58 2.87 4.73 -14.01
C HIS A 58 3.41 3.81 -15.11
N SER A 59 4.67 3.38 -14.99
CA SER A 59 5.29 2.42 -15.92
C SER A 59 4.76 0.98 -15.75
N ASN A 60 3.89 0.70 -14.76
CA ASN A 60 3.35 -0.62 -14.43
C ASN A 60 4.45 -1.69 -14.24
N LEU A 61 5.67 -1.28 -13.92
CA LEU A 61 6.83 -2.15 -13.81
C LEU A 61 6.66 -3.13 -12.64
N HIS A 62 6.10 -2.62 -11.53
CA HIS A 62 5.80 -3.38 -10.32
C HIS A 62 4.81 -4.53 -10.60
N ILE A 63 3.79 -4.33 -11.45
CA ILE A 63 2.84 -5.38 -11.86
C ILE A 63 3.53 -6.43 -12.74
N ARG A 64 4.39 -6.02 -13.68
CA ARG A 64 5.16 -6.96 -14.51
C ARG A 64 6.10 -7.84 -13.68
N ILE A 65 6.79 -7.24 -12.70
CA ILE A 65 7.66 -7.98 -11.78
C ILE A 65 6.84 -8.89 -10.88
N ALA A 66 5.73 -8.41 -10.32
CA ALA A 66 4.84 -9.22 -9.49
C ALA A 66 4.27 -10.43 -10.25
N LEU A 67 3.78 -10.24 -11.48
CA LEU A 67 3.29 -11.33 -12.34
C LEU A 67 4.42 -12.30 -12.71
N GLY A 68 5.63 -11.79 -12.98
CA GLY A 68 6.81 -12.63 -13.24
C GLY A 68 7.16 -13.52 -12.05
N VAL A 69 7.20 -12.94 -10.84
CA VAL A 69 7.48 -13.68 -9.60
C VAL A 69 6.36 -14.69 -9.31
N MET A 70 5.09 -14.31 -9.43
CA MET A 70 3.96 -15.22 -9.24
C MET A 70 4.01 -16.42 -10.20
N LYS A 71 4.41 -16.21 -11.47
CA LYS A 71 4.58 -17.30 -12.43
C LYS A 71 5.71 -18.27 -12.05
N THR A 72 6.75 -17.79 -11.37
CA THR A 72 7.89 -18.62 -10.93
C THR A 72 7.69 -19.34 -9.61
N VAL A 73 6.84 -18.83 -8.71
CA VAL A 73 6.67 -19.35 -7.34
C VAL A 73 5.76 -20.58 -7.28
N GLY A 74 4.90 -20.80 -8.29
CA GLY A 74 4.08 -22.00 -8.45
C GLY A 74 2.81 -22.06 -7.58
N CYS A 75 1.89 -22.97 -7.93
CA CYS A 75 0.49 -23.08 -7.42
C CYS A 75 0.36 -23.57 -5.96
N SER A 76 1.04 -22.96 -4.99
CA SER A 76 0.79 -23.23 -3.57
C SER A 76 0.41 -21.95 -2.83
N HIS A 77 -0.78 -21.94 -2.20
CA HIS A 77 -1.39 -20.79 -1.53
C HIS A 77 -0.45 -20.10 -0.53
N ALA A 78 0.30 -20.86 0.28
CA ALA A 78 1.23 -20.31 1.26
C ALA A 78 2.46 -19.64 0.62
N ARG A 79 2.95 -20.18 -0.50
CA ARG A 79 4.07 -19.59 -1.25
C ARG A 79 3.66 -18.36 -2.02
N LEU A 80 2.44 -18.32 -2.54
CA LEU A 80 1.88 -17.15 -3.23
C LEU A 80 1.75 -15.96 -2.28
N LEU A 81 1.17 -16.17 -1.10
CA LEU A 81 1.05 -15.14 -0.06
C LEU A 81 2.43 -14.69 0.44
N GLY A 82 3.36 -15.62 0.67
CA GLY A 82 4.73 -15.30 1.04
C GLY A 82 5.45 -14.45 0.00
N GLY A 83 5.34 -14.80 -1.29
CA GLY A 83 5.91 -14.03 -2.39
C GLY A 83 5.31 -12.63 -2.48
N LEU A 84 4.00 -12.52 -2.30
CA LEU A 84 3.31 -11.24 -2.30
C LEU A 84 3.76 -10.34 -1.14
N CYS A 85 3.90 -10.87 0.07
CA CYS A 85 4.41 -10.13 1.23
C CYS A 85 5.86 -9.66 1.04
N VAL A 86 6.73 -10.51 0.47
CA VAL A 86 8.14 -10.15 0.21
C VAL A 86 8.24 -9.04 -0.84
N VAL A 87 7.50 -9.16 -1.95
CA VAL A 87 7.46 -8.13 -2.99
C VAL A 87 6.92 -6.82 -2.42
N THR A 88 5.85 -6.86 -1.64
CA THR A 88 5.26 -5.67 -1.02
C THR A 88 6.22 -5.01 -0.03
N THR A 89 6.94 -5.80 0.78
CA THR A 89 7.92 -5.28 1.73
C THR A 89 9.10 -4.60 1.03
N PHE A 90 9.59 -5.19 -0.07
CA PHE A 90 10.65 -4.59 -0.88
C PHE A 90 10.19 -3.29 -1.54
N ILE A 91 8.97 -3.26 -2.06
CA ILE A 91 8.36 -2.06 -2.65
C ILE A 91 8.17 -0.99 -1.58
N SER A 92 7.73 -1.37 -0.37
CA SER A 92 7.48 -0.47 0.77
C SER A 92 8.74 0.23 1.30
N MET A 93 9.94 -0.28 0.98
CA MET A 93 11.20 0.41 1.32
C MET A 93 11.48 1.59 0.38
N TRP A 94 10.97 1.56 -0.86
CA TRP A 94 11.21 2.62 -1.85
C TRP A 94 9.99 3.47 -2.17
N ILE A 95 8.79 2.95 -1.88
CA ILE A 95 7.52 3.61 -2.09
C ILE A 95 6.89 3.90 -0.73
N THR A 96 6.18 5.02 -0.63
CA THR A 96 5.40 5.34 0.57
C THR A 96 4.38 4.25 0.87
N ASN A 97 4.28 3.83 2.13
CA ASN A 97 3.40 2.73 2.58
C ASN A 97 1.94 2.83 2.05
N THR A 98 1.41 4.04 1.89
CA THR A 98 0.09 4.31 1.29
C THR A 98 -0.01 3.86 -0.17
N ALA A 99 0.99 4.13 -1.00
CA ALA A 99 1.01 3.73 -2.40
C ALA A 99 1.25 2.21 -2.54
N ALA A 100 2.12 1.62 -1.70
CA ALA A 100 2.29 0.17 -1.65
C ALA A 100 0.98 -0.56 -1.30
N THR A 101 0.19 -0.01 -0.38
CA THR A 101 -1.12 -0.55 -0.01
C THR A 101 -2.10 -0.45 -1.18
N ALA A 102 -2.16 0.70 -1.87
CA ALA A 102 -3.05 0.89 -3.02
C ALA A 102 -2.78 -0.11 -4.16
N MET A 103 -1.50 -0.42 -4.43
CA MET A 103 -1.09 -1.44 -5.41
C MET A 103 -1.46 -2.87 -4.99
N MET A 104 -1.44 -3.16 -3.69
CA MET A 104 -1.73 -4.49 -3.14
C MET A 104 -3.22 -4.85 -3.23
N VAL A 105 -4.12 -3.86 -3.13
CA VAL A 105 -5.58 -4.06 -3.17
C VAL A 105 -6.03 -4.91 -4.38
N PRO A 106 -5.75 -4.54 -5.64
CA PRO A 106 -6.20 -5.33 -6.80
C PRO A 106 -5.57 -6.73 -6.84
N ILE A 107 -4.33 -6.89 -6.37
CA ILE A 107 -3.65 -8.19 -6.35
C ILE A 107 -4.32 -9.13 -5.35
N VAL A 108 -4.62 -8.63 -4.14
CA VAL A 108 -5.33 -9.38 -3.11
C VAL A 108 -6.72 -9.79 -3.57
N PHE A 109 -7.45 -8.90 -4.25
CA PHE A 109 -8.74 -9.23 -4.85
C PHE A 109 -8.64 -10.33 -5.90
N ALA A 110 -7.60 -10.34 -6.74
CA ALA A 110 -7.37 -11.40 -7.70
C ALA A 110 -7.12 -12.76 -7.00
N VAL A 111 -6.29 -12.78 -5.96
CA VAL A 111 -6.01 -14.00 -5.18
C VAL A 111 -7.25 -14.52 -4.45
N LEU A 112 -8.08 -13.62 -3.91
CA LEU A 112 -9.34 -13.99 -3.26
C LEU A 112 -10.31 -14.69 -4.21
N ARG A 113 -10.41 -14.25 -5.46
CA ARG A 113 -11.27 -14.89 -6.48
C ARG A 113 -10.83 -16.30 -6.83
N GLU A 114 -9.53 -16.52 -6.97
CA GLU A 114 -8.97 -17.85 -7.22
C GLU A 114 -9.25 -18.80 -6.05
N LEU A 115 -9.11 -18.31 -4.81
CA LEU A 115 -9.45 -19.08 -3.60
C LEU A 115 -10.94 -19.44 -3.53
N GLU A 116 -11.83 -18.52 -3.88
CA GLU A 116 -13.28 -18.76 -3.90
C GLU A 116 -13.67 -19.80 -4.95
N GLN A 117 -13.00 -19.83 -6.11
CA GLN A 117 -13.20 -20.87 -7.12
C GLN A 117 -12.76 -22.25 -6.62
N VAL A 118 -11.58 -22.36 -6.00
CA VAL A 118 -11.10 -23.64 -5.44
C VAL A 118 -12.05 -24.14 -4.34
N LEU A 119 -12.56 -23.25 -3.50
CA LEU A 119 -13.53 -23.61 -2.46
C LEU A 119 -14.86 -24.08 -3.06
N ASN A 120 -15.36 -23.41 -4.09
CA ASN A 120 -16.58 -23.81 -4.79
C ASN A 120 -16.44 -25.17 -5.49
N ASP A 121 -15.32 -25.42 -6.17
CA ASP A 121 -15.03 -26.72 -6.78
C ASP A 121 -15.00 -27.83 -5.72
N PHE A 122 -14.39 -27.56 -4.55
CA PHE A 122 -14.37 -28.51 -3.43
C PHE A 122 -15.77 -28.76 -2.85
N PHE A 123 -16.58 -27.71 -2.71
CA PHE A 123 -17.96 -27.83 -2.22
C PHE A 123 -18.86 -28.56 -3.24
N CYS A 124 -18.66 -28.34 -4.54
CA CYS A 124 -19.33 -29.10 -5.60
C CYS A 124 -18.98 -30.59 -5.52
N LEU A 125 -17.70 -30.94 -5.30
CA LEU A 125 -17.27 -32.35 -5.14
C LEU A 125 -17.87 -33.01 -3.89
N ILE A 126 -17.99 -32.28 -2.78
CA ILE A 126 -18.65 -32.78 -1.55
C ILE A 126 -20.16 -32.95 -1.78
N SER A 127 -20.80 -31.98 -2.45
CA SER A 127 -22.23 -32.04 -2.77
C SER A 127 -22.57 -33.18 -3.73
N ASP A 128 -21.67 -33.50 -4.66
CA ASP A 128 -21.85 -34.62 -5.59
C ASP A 128 -21.60 -35.96 -4.87
N SER A 129 -20.54 -36.08 -4.06
CA SER A 129 -20.24 -37.28 -3.25
C SER A 129 -21.36 -37.66 -2.28
N SER A 130 -22.08 -36.69 -1.72
CA SER A 130 -23.23 -36.94 -0.83
C SER A 130 -24.49 -37.36 -1.61
N MET A 131 -24.62 -37.00 -2.89
CA MET A 131 -25.73 -37.42 -3.76
C MET A 131 -25.58 -38.87 -4.22
N TYR A 132 -24.36 -39.35 -4.48
CA TYR A 132 -24.10 -40.73 -4.89
C TYR A 132 -24.36 -41.77 -3.77
N GLU A 133 -24.15 -41.42 -2.50
CA GLU A 133 -24.39 -42.33 -1.37
C GLU A 133 -25.89 -42.51 -1.03
N ILE A 134 -26.75 -41.59 -1.49
CA ILE A 134 -28.21 -41.63 -1.25
C ILE A 134 -28.95 -42.29 -2.43
N LEU A 135 -28.41 -42.25 -3.64
CA LEU A 135 -29.01 -42.87 -4.84
C LEU A 135 -28.64 -44.35 -5.05
N TYR A 136 -27.61 -44.86 -4.35
CA TYR A 136 -27.11 -46.24 -4.52
C TYR A 136 -27.28 -47.11 -3.25
N LYS A 137 -28.21 -46.74 -2.37
CA LYS A 137 -28.59 -47.51 -1.19
C LYS A 137 -30.09 -47.75 -1.13
#